data_AF-A0A1H1CFL9-F1
#
_entry.id   AF-A0A1H1CFL9-F1
#
_cell.length_a   1.000
_cell.length_b   1.000
_cell.length_c   1.000
_cell.angle_alpha   90.00
_cell.angle_beta   90.00
_cell.angle_gamma   90.00
#
_symmetry.space_group_name_H-M   'P 1'
#
loop_
_entity.id
_entity.type
_entity.pdbx_description
1 polymer ?
#
loop_
_entity_poly.entity_id
_entity_poly.type
_entity_poly.pdbx_seq_one_letter_code
_entity_poly.pdbx_strand_id
1 'polypeptide(L)' 'MSNTVAADLRGLTADELVEKLREAKEELFNLRFQMATGQMSNNRRLRTVRTDIARIYTILRERELGLASGPEGDAA' A
#
# COMPACT_ATOMS: atom_id res chain seq x y z
N MET A 1 -13.01 8.43 -3.78
CA MET A 1 -12.85 6.96 -3.79
C MET A 1 -11.42 6.66 -4.19
N SER A 2 -10.58 6.18 -3.27
CA SER A 2 -9.32 5.52 -3.64
C SER A 2 -9.47 4.08 -3.18
N ASN A 3 -9.97 3.24 -4.08
CA ASN A 3 -9.92 1.81 -3.95
C ASN A 3 -8.76 1.42 -4.88
N THR A 4 -7.53 1.42 -4.37
CA THR A 4 -6.40 0.86 -5.11
C THR A 4 -6.71 -0.62 -5.27
N VAL A 5 -7.21 -0.99 -6.44
CA VAL A 5 -7.52 -2.38 -6.73
C VAL A 5 -6.19 -3.11 -6.69
N ALA A 6 -6.12 -4.29 -6.06
CA ALA A 6 -4.87 -5.05 -5.97
C ALA A 6 -4.23 -5.29 -7.37
N ALA A 7 -5.07 -5.31 -8.41
CA ALA A 7 -4.64 -5.33 -9.82
C ALA A 7 -3.76 -4.12 -10.19
N ASP A 8 -4.13 -2.91 -9.77
CA ASP A 8 -3.38 -1.68 -10.06
C ASP A 8 -2.00 -1.70 -9.38
N LEU A 9 -1.91 -2.30 -8.20
CA LEU A 9 -0.64 -2.45 -7.48
C LEU A 9 0.28 -3.50 -8.12
N ARG A 10 -0.29 -4.57 -8.70
CA ARG A 10 0.50 -5.61 -9.39
C ARG A 10 1.19 -5.11 -10.65
N GLY A 11 0.64 -4.08 -11.30
CA GLY A 11 1.22 -3.47 -12.51
C GLY A 11 2.41 -2.53 -12.25
N LEU A 12 2.68 -2.17 -10.99
CA LEU A 12 3.77 -1.23 -10.63
C LEU A 12 5.12 -1.94 -10.52
N THR A 13 6.24 -1.24 -10.69
CA THR A 13 7.58 -1.79 -10.43
C THR A 13 7.84 -1.98 -8.92
N ALA A 14 8.92 -2.68 -8.55
CA ALA A 14 9.27 -2.85 -7.15
C ALA A 14 9.54 -1.49 -6.47
N ASP A 15 10.26 -0.59 -7.16
CA ASP A 15 10.56 0.75 -6.68
C ASP A 15 9.29 1.60 -6.49
N GLU A 16 8.35 1.55 -7.44
CA GLU A 16 7.06 2.24 -7.33
C GLU A 16 6.22 1.73 -6.15
N LEU A 17 6.26 0.41 -5.88
CA LEU A 17 5.60 -0.16 -4.70
C LEU A 17 6.25 0.33 -3.40
N VAL A 18 7.57 0.46 -3.37
CA VAL A 18 8.30 0.99 -2.20
C VAL A 18 7.96 2.47 -1.98
N GLU A 19 7.87 3.28 -3.03
CA GLU A 19 7.45 4.69 -2.89
C GLU A 19 6.00 4.80 -2.39
N LYS A 20 5.06 4.05 -2.97
CA LYS A 20 3.68 4.02 -2.46
C LYS A 20 3.58 3.55 -1.01
N LEU A 21 4.45 2.62 -0.60
CA LEU A 21 4.52 2.18 0.79
C LEU A 21 4.96 3.32 1.73
N ARG A 22 5.92 4.16 1.30
CA ARG A 22 6.36 5.33 2.07
C ARG A 22 5.24 6.35 2.21
N GLU A 23 4.60 6.70 1.10
CA GLU A 23 3.46 7.63 1.09
C GLU A 23 2.33 7.16 2.01
N ALA A 24 1.96 5.87 1.93
CA ALA A 24 0.91 5.29 2.76
C ALA A 24 1.28 5.29 4.26
N LYS A 25 2.55 5.10 4.60
CA LYS A 25 3.03 5.18 5.99
C LYS A 25 2.99 6.60 6.53
N GLU A 26 3.38 7.58 5.73
CA GLU A 26 3.29 9.00 6.10
C GLU A 26 1.83 9.41 6.30
N GLU A 27 0.94 8.99 5.40
CA GLU A 27 -0.50 9.21 5.57
C GLU A 27 -1.02 8.57 6.86
N LEU A 28 -0.62 7.32 7.16
CA LEU A 28 -1.02 6.65 8.39
C LEU A 28 -0.54 7.41 9.64
N PHE A 29 0.68 7.97 9.61
CA PHE A 29 1.21 8.79 10.69
C PHE A 29 0.35 10.05 10.90
N ASN A 30 0.05 10.77 9.83
CA ASN A 30 -0.80 11.96 9.87
C ASN A 30 -2.21 11.65 10.37
N LEU A 31 -2.81 10.53 9.93
CA LEU A 31 -4.14 10.09 10.39
C LEU A 31 -4.14 9.70 11.87
N ARG A 32 -3.07 9.07 12.37
CA ARG A 32 -2.91 8.78 13.80
C ARG A 32 -2.79 10.05 14.63
N PHE A 33 -2.06 11.04 14.11
CA PHE A 33 -1.96 12.36 14.75
C PHE A 33 -3.32 13.06 14.81
N GLN A 34 -4.07 13.10 13.69
CA GLN A 34 -5.42 13.66 13.64
C GLN A 34 -6.41 12.92 14.55
N MET A 35 -6.26 11.60 14.69
CA MET A 35 -7.06 10.80 15.62
C MET A 35 -6.78 11.18 17.07
N ALA A 36 -5.50 11.37 17.42
CA ALA A 36 -5.10 11.76 18.77
C ALA A 36 -5.55 13.19 19.14
N THR A 37 -5.59 14.11 18.18
CA THR A 37 -6.07 15.48 18.39
C THR A 37 -7.60 15.62 18.30
N GLY A 38 -8.32 14.54 17.98
CA GLY A 38 -9.77 14.53 17.85
C GLY A 38 -10.31 15.31 16.63
N GLN A 39 -9.46 15.71 15.70
CA GLN A 39 -9.82 16.47 14.49
C GLN A 39 -10.11 15.57 13.28
N MET A 40 -10.27 14.26 13.50
CA MET A 40 -10.40 13.30 12.42
C MET A 40 -11.84 13.21 11.91
N SER A 41 -12.05 13.57 10.65
CA SER A 41 -13.38 13.56 10.01
C SER A 41 -13.76 12.20 9.42
N ASN A 42 -12.79 11.37 9.02
CA ASN A 42 -13.04 10.12 8.30
C ASN A 42 -12.29 8.90 8.89
N ASN A 43 -12.88 8.29 9.92
CA ASN A 43 -12.34 7.10 10.60
C ASN A 43 -12.16 5.88 9.67
N ARG A 44 -12.91 5.79 8.56
CA ARG A 44 -12.76 4.68 7.60
C ARG A 44 -11.42 4.73 6.89
N ARG A 45 -10.86 5.92 6.66
CA ARG A 45 -9.60 6.10 5.94
C ARG A 45 -8.44 5.38 6.61
N LEU A 46 -8.39 5.37 7.95
CA LEU A 46 -7.35 4.66 8.70
C LEU A 46 -7.39 3.13 8.50
N ARG A 47 -8.57 2.54 8.26
CA ARG A 47 -8.68 1.13 7.89
C ARG A 47 -8.21 0.91 6.45
N THR A 48 -8.58 1.79 5.52
CA THR A 48 -8.16 1.73 4.12
C THR A 48 -6.64 1.77 4.00
N VAL A 49 -5.99 2.78 4.58
CA VAL A 49 -4.53 2.95 4.53
C VAL A 49 -3.79 1.75 5.14
N ARG A 50 -4.28 1.18 6.25
CA ARG A 50 -3.71 -0.06 6.82
C ARG A 50 -3.82 -1.24 5.86
N THR A 51 -4.95 -1.36 5.16
CA THR A 51 -5.17 -2.43 4.19
C THR A 51 -4.27 -2.25 2.98
N ASP A 52 -4.08 -1.01 2.51
CA ASP A 52 -3.22 -0.71 1.37
C ASP A 52 -1.75 -1.03 1.67
N ILE A 53 -1.26 -0.66 2.87
CA ILE A 53 0.07 -1.06 3.35
C ILE A 53 0.21 -2.59 3.36
N ALA A 54 -0.78 -3.31 3.88
CA ALA A 54 -0.75 -4.77 3.92
C ALA A 54 -0.71 -5.39 2.52
N ARG A 55 -1.50 -4.87 1.57
CA ARG A 55 -1.50 -5.33 0.17
C ARG A 55 -0.16 -5.13 -0.51
N ILE A 56 0.47 -3.96 -0.31
CA ILE A 56 1.79 -3.67 -0.88
C ILE A 56 2.83 -4.66 -0.34
N TYR A 57 2.84 -4.91 0.97
CA TYR A 57 3.73 -5.91 1.57
C TYR A 57 3.49 -7.32 1.02
N THR A 58 2.24 -7.72 0.84
CA THR A 58 1.91 -9.02 0.25
C THR A 58 2.45 -9.14 -1.17
N ILE A 59 2.26 -8.13 -2.02
CA ILE A 59 2.73 -8.17 -3.41
C ILE A 59 4.26 -8.18 -3.49
N LEU A 60 4.95 -7.37 -2.67
CA LEU A 60 6.41 -7.41 -2.58
C LEU A 60 6.89 -8.82 -2.18
N ARG A 61 6.23 -9.44 -1.21
CA ARG A 61 6.57 -10.80 -0.78
C ARG A 61 6.24 -11.86 -1.84
N GLU A 62 5.11 -11.72 -2.55
CA GLU A 62 4.76 -12.59 -3.68
C GLU A 62 5.84 -12.51 -4.78
N ARG A 63 6.41 -11.32 -5.05
CA ARG A 63 7.52 -11.13 -6.00
C ARG A 63 8.81 -11.78 -5.53
N GLU A 64 9.20 -11.58 -4.26
CA GLU A 64 10.38 -12.24 -3.67
C GLU A 64 10.30 -13.77 -3.76
N LEU A 65 9.08 -14.33 -3.70
CA LEU A 65 8.84 -15.77 -3.79
C LEU A 65 8.63 -16.27 -5.23
N GLY A 66 8.69 -15.39 -6.24
CA GLY A 66 8.45 -15.75 -7.64
C GLY A 66 7.00 -16.14 -7.97
N LEU A 67 6.05 -15.77 -7.11
CA LEU A 67 4.62 -16.12 -7.23
C LEU A 67 3.80 -15.04 -7.96
N ALA A 68 4.39 -13.87 -8.20
CA ALA A 68 3.70 -12.73 -8.80
C ALA A 68 3.92 -12.66 -10.32
N SER A 69 2.83 -12.51 -11.07
CA SER A 69 2.83 -12.22 -12.50
C SER A 69 2.77 -10.69 -12.74
N GLY A 70 3.93 -10.08 -13.05
CA GLY A 70 4.06 -8.66 -13.46
C GLY A 70 5.31 -7.93 -12.89
N PRO A 71 5.59 -6.70 -13.35
CA PRO A 71 6.49 -6.32 -14.44
C PRO A 71 7.99 -6.66 -14.28
N GLU A 72 8.42 -7.28 -13.17
CA GLU A 72 9.79 -7.84 -13.00
C GLU A 72 9.76 -9.36 -12.81
N GLY A 73 8.69 -10.00 -13.31
CA GLY A 73 8.44 -11.43 -13.18
C GLY A 73 9.10 -12.31 -14.25
N ASP A 74 10.05 -11.81 -15.04
CA ASP A 74 10.86 -12.60 -15.97
C ASP A 74 12.32 -12.66 -15.46
N ALA A 75 12.52 -13.40 -14.38
CA ALA A 75 13.82 -13.95 -14.02
C ALA A 75 13.64 -15.45 -13.73
N ALA A 76 13.08 -16.16 -14.70
CA ALA A 76 13.15 -17.61 -14.81
C ALA A 76 13.88 -17.96 -16.11
#